data_AF-A0A1W1CVF2-F1
#
_entry.id   AF-A0A1W1CVF2-F1
#
_cell.length_a   1.000
_cell.length_b   1.000
_cell.length_c   1.000
_cell.angle_alpha   90.00
_cell.angle_beta   90.00
_cell.angle_gamma   90.00
#
_symmetry.space_group_name_H-M   'P 1'
#
loop_
_entity.id
_entity.type
_entity.pdbx_description
1 polymer ?
#
loop_
_entity_poly.entity_id
_entity_poly.type
_entity_poly.pdbx_seq_one_letter_code
_entity_poly.pdbx_strand_id
1 'polypeptide(L)'
;MIQNSKKQRAAFSMLELIFVITILGIVASIGSQIIAQVYESYIVQRAQHRATTKTELALTQIANRLRYTIPGTVVSRADINATPPTPITDITSTNENDKVLQWVGADGDSFEAIASDTNRKPGWSGFCDIDAYRGDTIFPTPGSDLNLTKKIIANLGGTIANANIFFPYSTAAYGVADGVDETITLDNNLSGTTIYERYKLAWSSYALEVDANSDLILHYNFTPDIDSAINGSSSILLHNVTNFRFMGSEGTLRIKICKWEKISEDANITACKEKVIF
;
A
#
# COMPACT_ATOMS: atom_id res chain seq x y z
N MET A 1 -59.29 28.00 72.04
CA MET A 1 -57.85 28.12 72.39
C MET A 1 -57.09 27.33 71.32
N ILE A 2 -56.65 27.99 70.24
CA ILE A 2 -55.90 27.34 69.16
C ILE A 2 -54.54 28.04 69.11
N GLN A 3 -53.52 27.37 69.66
CA GLN A 3 -52.14 27.84 69.61
C GLN A 3 -51.64 27.75 68.17
N ASN A 4 -51.43 28.90 67.54
CA ASN A 4 -50.81 29.00 66.23
C ASN A 4 -49.29 28.95 66.42
N SER A 5 -48.68 27.75 66.29
CA SER A 5 -47.22 27.63 66.36
C SER A 5 -46.59 28.21 65.09
N LYS A 6 -46.12 29.44 65.17
CA LYS A 6 -45.42 30.13 64.08
C LYS A 6 -44.09 29.40 63.82
N LYS A 7 -44.05 28.57 62.77
CA LYS A 7 -42.85 27.83 62.34
C LYS A 7 -41.80 28.85 61.88
N GLN A 8 -40.74 29.08 62.67
CA GLN A 8 -39.65 29.97 62.26
C GLN A 8 -38.92 29.33 61.07
N ARG A 9 -38.89 30.03 59.94
CA ARG A 9 -38.04 29.67 58.80
C ARG A 9 -36.64 30.19 59.13
N ALA A 10 -35.68 29.28 59.30
CA ALA A 10 -34.29 29.66 59.46
C ALA A 10 -33.84 30.42 58.20
N ALA A 11 -33.51 31.70 58.37
CA ALA A 11 -32.89 32.49 57.32
C ALA A 11 -31.38 32.18 57.31
N PHE A 12 -30.83 32.05 56.12
CA PHE A 12 -29.40 31.83 55.91
C PHE A 12 -28.59 32.98 56.53
N SER A 13 -27.48 32.66 57.20
CA SER A 13 -26.54 33.66 57.70
C SER A 13 -25.79 34.30 56.54
N MET A 14 -25.54 35.62 56.59
CA MET A 14 -24.76 36.33 55.57
C MET A 14 -23.36 35.72 55.37
N LEU A 15 -22.77 35.17 56.43
CA LEU A 15 -21.47 34.48 56.37
C LEU A 15 -21.55 33.18 55.56
N GLU A 16 -22.63 32.41 55.73
CA GLU A 16 -22.86 31.16 55.02
C GLU A 16 -23.04 31.41 53.51
N LEU A 17 -23.73 32.49 53.14
CA LEU A 17 -23.91 32.92 51.75
C LEU A 17 -22.56 33.28 51.08
N ILE A 18 -21.67 33.98 51.79
CA ILE A 18 -20.34 34.32 51.27
C ILE A 18 -19.51 33.05 51.03
N PHE A 19 -19.51 32.10 51.97
CA PHE A 19 -18.81 30.83 51.80
C PHE A 19 -19.34 30.00 50.62
N VAL A 20 -20.65 29.98 50.41
CA VAL A 20 -21.25 29.26 49.27
C VAL A 20 -20.81 29.86 47.94
N ILE A 21 -20.86 31.19 47.82
CA ILE A 21 -20.49 31.89 46.57
C ILE A 21 -19.00 31.70 46.26
N THR A 22 -18.12 31.75 47.27
CA THR A 22 -16.68 31.57 47.05
C THR A 22 -16.34 30.13 46.64
N ILE A 23 -16.94 29.12 47.30
CA ILE A 23 -16.73 27.71 46.94
C ILE A 23 -17.24 27.44 45.53
N LEU A 24 -18.44 27.90 45.17
CA LEU A 24 -18.98 27.75 43.82
C LEU A 24 -18.10 28.47 42.78
N GLY A 25 -17.56 29.65 43.11
CA GLY A 25 -16.63 30.36 42.23
C GLY A 25 -15.36 29.57 41.94
N ILE A 26 -14.75 28.98 42.99
CA ILE A 26 -13.54 28.17 42.85
C ILE A 26 -13.83 26.88 42.07
N VAL A 27 -14.91 26.17 42.41
CA VAL A 27 -15.30 24.92 41.72
C VAL A 27 -15.64 25.17 40.26
N ALA A 28 -16.37 26.25 39.95
CA ALA A 28 -16.69 26.62 38.58
C ALA A 28 -15.43 26.98 37.77
N SER A 29 -14.47 27.69 38.38
CA SER A 29 -13.19 28.03 37.75
C SER A 29 -12.39 26.77 37.39
N ILE A 30 -12.21 25.86 38.35
CA ILE A 30 -11.48 24.60 38.15
C ILE A 30 -12.22 23.72 37.13
N GLY A 31 -13.54 23.60 37.23
CA GLY A 31 -14.36 22.82 36.29
C GLY A 31 -14.24 23.32 34.86
N SER A 32 -14.27 24.64 34.64
CA SER A 32 -14.09 25.26 33.32
C SER A 32 -12.72 24.94 32.71
N GLN A 33 -11.66 25.07 33.50
CA GLN A 33 -10.29 24.77 33.05
C GLN A 33 -10.12 23.30 32.66
N ILE A 34 -10.65 22.37 33.45
CA ILE A 34 -10.57 20.92 33.16
C ILE A 34 -11.29 20.61 31.84
N ILE A 35 -12.50 21.14 31.63
CA ILE A 35 -13.26 20.89 30.40
C ILE A 35 -12.52 21.43 29.18
N ALA A 36 -11.97 22.65 29.27
CA ALA A 36 -11.20 23.25 28.19
C ALA A 36 -9.97 22.39 27.83
N GLN A 37 -9.20 21.96 28.84
CA GLN A 37 -8.01 21.14 28.62
C GLN A 37 -8.33 19.76 28.04
N VAL A 38 -9.40 19.12 28.49
CA VAL A 38 -9.85 17.82 27.94
C VAL A 38 -10.28 17.97 26.49
N TYR A 39 -10.98 19.06 26.15
CA TYR A 39 -11.40 19.34 24.77
C TYR A 39 -10.19 19.53 23.85
N GLU A 40 -9.22 20.37 24.24
CA GLU A 40 -7.99 20.60 23.46
C GLU A 40 -7.18 19.31 23.29
N SER A 41 -7.04 18.52 24.35
CA SER A 41 -6.33 17.24 24.26
C SER A 41 -7.05 16.25 23.34
N TYR A 42 -8.38 16.19 23.42
CA TYR A 42 -9.19 15.28 22.61
C TYR A 42 -9.09 15.58 21.12
N ILE A 43 -9.17 16.84 20.70
CA ILE A 43 -9.10 17.18 19.27
C ILE A 43 -7.74 16.82 18.66
N VAL A 44 -6.65 17.02 19.41
CA VAL A 44 -5.30 16.65 18.99
C VAL A 44 -5.15 15.12 18.91
N GLN A 45 -5.56 14.41 19.95
CA GLN A 45 -5.50 12.94 19.98
C GLN A 45 -6.33 12.31 18.88
N ARG A 46 -7.54 12.82 18.63
CA ARG A 46 -8.43 12.35 17.56
C ARG A 46 -7.80 12.56 16.19
N ALA A 47 -7.23 13.73 15.92
CA ALA A 47 -6.58 14.03 14.65
C ALA A 47 -5.35 13.14 14.43
N GLN A 48 -4.50 12.97 15.46
CA GLN A 48 -3.34 12.08 15.42
C GLN A 48 -3.74 10.62 15.15
N HIS A 49 -4.77 10.13 15.86
CA HIS A 49 -5.28 8.78 15.67
C HIS A 49 -5.81 8.58 14.25
N ARG A 50 -6.62 9.52 13.74
CA ARG A 50 -7.16 9.44 12.38
C ARG A 50 -6.07 9.45 11.31
N ALA A 51 -5.09 10.34 11.43
CA ALA A 51 -3.94 10.38 10.53
C ALA A 51 -3.18 9.05 10.56
N THR A 52 -2.92 8.53 11.76
CA THR A 52 -2.22 7.26 11.99
C THR A 52 -2.96 6.05 11.41
N THR A 53 -4.26 5.91 11.66
CA THR A 53 -5.04 4.77 11.15
C THR A 53 -5.11 4.78 9.62
N LYS A 54 -5.25 5.97 9.01
CA LYS A 54 -5.29 6.10 7.55
C LYS A 54 -3.94 5.78 6.91
N THR A 55 -2.83 6.26 7.48
CA THR A 55 -1.48 5.92 6.98
C THR A 55 -1.18 4.43 7.16
N GLU A 56 -1.59 3.83 8.26
CA GLU A 56 -1.44 2.40 8.52
C GLU A 56 -2.25 1.54 7.55
N LEU A 57 -3.49 1.94 7.23
CA LEU A 57 -4.31 1.26 6.22
C LEU A 57 -3.65 1.34 4.83
N ALA A 58 -3.20 2.53 4.42
CA ALA A 58 -2.52 2.72 3.14
C ALA A 58 -1.23 1.89 3.05
N LEU A 59 -0.39 1.91 4.10
CA LEU A 59 0.82 1.07 4.19
C LEU A 59 0.50 -0.42 4.13
N THR A 60 -0.62 -0.85 4.72
CA THR A 60 -1.02 -2.27 4.69
C THR A 60 -1.47 -2.68 3.29
N GLN A 61 -2.22 -1.85 2.58
CA GLN A 61 -2.59 -2.11 1.18
C GLN A 61 -1.34 -2.18 0.29
N ILE A 62 -0.40 -1.26 0.47
CA ILE A 62 0.88 -1.25 -0.26
C ILE A 62 1.69 -2.51 0.04
N ALA A 63 1.83 -2.87 1.33
CA ALA A 63 2.57 -4.06 1.74
C ALA A 63 1.96 -5.35 1.19
N ASN A 64 0.63 -5.47 1.15
CA ASN A 64 -0.04 -6.64 0.58
C ASN A 64 0.23 -6.77 -0.93
N ARG A 65 0.32 -5.67 -1.66
CA ARG A 65 0.69 -5.67 -3.09
C ARG A 65 2.16 -5.97 -3.31
N LEU A 66 3.03 -5.47 -2.43
CA LEU A 66 4.47 -5.73 -2.48
C LEU A 66 4.84 -7.18 -2.12
N ARG A 67 3.95 -7.91 -1.44
CA ARG A 67 4.16 -9.33 -1.13
C ARG A 67 4.39 -10.18 -2.38
N TYR A 68 3.71 -9.85 -3.49
CA TYR A 68 3.85 -10.56 -4.76
C TYR A 68 4.92 -9.94 -5.66
N THR A 69 5.74 -9.03 -5.16
CA THR A 69 6.80 -8.42 -5.96
C THR A 69 7.82 -9.44 -6.44
N ILE A 70 8.29 -9.26 -7.67
CA ILE A 70 9.41 -10.03 -8.21
C ILE A 70 10.72 -9.40 -7.72
N PRO A 71 11.59 -10.13 -6.99
CA PRO A 71 12.88 -9.61 -6.53
C PRO A 71 13.71 -9.05 -7.70
N GLY A 72 14.31 -7.89 -7.50
CA GLY A 72 15.10 -7.19 -8.53
C GLY A 72 14.30 -6.29 -9.47
N THR A 73 12.97 -6.31 -9.42
CA THR A 73 12.10 -5.44 -10.26
C THR A 73 11.65 -4.15 -9.58
N VAL A 74 12.08 -3.92 -8.34
CA VAL A 74 11.75 -2.70 -7.58
C VAL A 74 12.70 -1.59 -8.00
N VAL A 75 12.12 -0.52 -8.55
CA VAL A 75 12.87 0.62 -9.08
C VAL A 75 12.29 1.94 -8.57
N SER A 76 13.15 2.94 -8.47
CA SER A 76 12.75 4.32 -8.21
C SER A 76 12.76 5.13 -9.51
N ARG A 77 11.92 6.15 -9.58
CA ARG A 77 11.94 7.17 -10.62
C ARG A 77 11.80 8.56 -10.01
N ALA A 78 12.45 9.54 -10.64
CA ALA A 78 12.30 10.96 -10.29
C ALA A 78 10.88 11.47 -10.57
N ASP A 79 10.27 10.99 -11.65
CA ASP A 79 8.92 11.34 -12.11
C ASP A 79 8.32 10.16 -12.89
N ILE A 80 7.00 10.17 -13.13
CA ILE A 80 6.27 9.10 -13.83
C ILE A 80 6.81 8.85 -15.26
N ASN A 81 7.30 9.91 -15.91
CA ASN A 81 7.86 9.88 -17.25
C ASN A 81 9.39 9.74 -17.27
N ALA A 82 10.05 9.67 -16.11
CA ALA A 82 11.51 9.63 -16.04
C ALA A 82 12.04 8.26 -16.49
N THR A 83 12.99 8.29 -17.43
CA THR A 83 13.71 7.12 -17.96
C THR A 83 15.21 7.42 -18.01
N PRO A 84 16.11 6.46 -17.71
CA PRO A 84 15.84 5.10 -17.25
C PRO A 84 15.48 5.05 -15.76
N PRO A 85 14.72 4.04 -15.32
CA PRO A 85 14.46 3.80 -13.90
C PRO A 85 15.76 3.43 -13.16
N THR A 86 15.88 3.85 -11.90
CA THR A 86 17.02 3.52 -11.05
C THR A 86 16.69 2.31 -10.18
N PRO A 87 17.42 1.18 -10.31
CA PRO A 87 17.15 0.01 -9.49
C PRO A 87 17.47 0.30 -8.02
N ILE A 88 16.56 -0.08 -7.13
CA ILE A 88 16.77 0.10 -5.69
C ILE A 88 17.56 -1.11 -5.17
N THR A 89 18.86 -1.12 -5.41
CA THR A 89 19.76 -2.18 -4.92
C THR A 89 20.54 -1.78 -3.67
N ASP A 90 20.68 -0.48 -3.40
CA ASP A 90 21.44 0.05 -2.26
C ASP A 90 20.88 1.38 -1.75
N ILE A 91 21.10 1.68 -0.47
CA ILE A 91 20.63 2.85 0.29
C ILE A 91 21.06 4.19 -0.36
N THR A 92 22.15 4.18 -1.11
CA THR A 92 22.71 5.37 -1.78
C THR A 92 22.08 5.66 -3.15
N SER A 93 21.25 4.75 -3.67
CA SER A 93 20.66 4.87 -5.01
C SER A 93 19.36 5.68 -5.06
N THR A 94 18.67 5.87 -3.94
CA THR A 94 17.48 6.71 -3.89
C THR A 94 17.90 8.16 -3.77
N ASN A 95 17.82 8.91 -4.87
CA ASN A 95 17.97 10.35 -4.80
C ASN A 95 16.86 10.92 -3.90
N GLU A 96 17.14 11.97 -3.13
CA GLU A 96 16.11 12.63 -2.31
C GLU A 96 14.95 13.20 -3.14
N ASN A 97 15.09 13.23 -4.47
CA ASN A 97 14.09 13.70 -5.43
C ASN A 97 13.26 12.58 -6.06
N ASP A 98 13.54 11.31 -5.77
CA ASP A 98 12.75 10.20 -6.29
C ASP A 98 11.40 10.15 -5.58
N LYS A 99 10.34 10.41 -6.35
CA LYS A 99 8.96 10.47 -5.84
C LYS A 99 8.15 9.24 -6.21
N VAL A 100 8.66 8.43 -7.13
CA VAL A 100 7.93 7.30 -7.70
C VAL A 100 8.63 6.00 -7.34
N LEU A 101 7.87 5.06 -6.78
CA LEU A 101 8.30 3.69 -6.51
C LEU A 101 7.53 2.77 -7.45
N GLN A 102 8.23 2.01 -8.31
CA GLN A 102 7.63 1.06 -9.23
C GLN A 102 8.12 -0.36 -8.94
N TRP A 103 7.24 -1.34 -9.14
CA TRP A 103 7.61 -2.75 -9.09
C TRP A 103 6.71 -3.59 -10.01
N VAL A 104 7.19 -4.78 -10.36
CA VAL A 104 6.40 -5.78 -11.06
C VAL A 104 5.80 -6.76 -10.05
N GLY A 105 4.48 -6.95 -10.10
CA GLY A 105 3.77 -7.91 -9.26
C GLY A 105 3.54 -9.22 -9.99
N ALA A 106 4.05 -10.31 -9.43
CA ALA A 106 3.71 -11.66 -9.88
C ALA A 106 2.20 -11.92 -9.71
N ASP A 107 1.65 -12.73 -10.60
CA ASP A 107 0.25 -13.11 -10.60
C ASP A 107 -0.05 -14.13 -9.50
N GLY A 108 -0.25 -13.62 -8.28
CA GLY A 108 -0.65 -14.42 -7.13
C GLY A 108 -2.04 -15.03 -7.27
N ASP A 109 -2.96 -14.34 -7.96
CA ASP A 109 -4.35 -14.78 -8.08
C ASP A 109 -4.44 -16.08 -8.89
N SER A 110 -3.75 -16.16 -10.03
CA SER A 110 -3.72 -17.40 -10.81
C SER A 110 -2.82 -18.47 -10.18
N PHE A 111 -1.79 -18.08 -9.42
CA PHE A 111 -0.89 -19.03 -8.75
C PHE A 111 -1.58 -19.77 -7.60
N GLU A 112 -2.40 -19.07 -6.82
CA GLU A 112 -3.13 -19.63 -5.67
C GLU A 112 -4.50 -20.21 -6.07
N ALA A 113 -4.98 -19.91 -7.28
CA ALA A 113 -6.21 -20.48 -7.80
C ALA A 113 -6.11 -21.99 -8.00
N ILE A 114 -7.25 -22.67 -7.88
CA ILE A 114 -7.36 -24.11 -8.09
C ILE A 114 -8.54 -24.36 -9.02
N ALA A 115 -8.33 -25.11 -10.11
CA ALA A 115 -9.36 -25.36 -11.11
C ALA A 115 -10.57 -26.17 -10.58
N SER A 116 -10.32 -27.19 -9.74
CA SER A 116 -11.36 -27.98 -9.07
C SER A 116 -10.78 -28.85 -7.93
N ASP A 117 -11.63 -29.35 -7.03
CA ASP A 117 -11.23 -30.27 -5.96
C ASP A 117 -10.62 -31.59 -6.50
N THR A 118 -11.02 -31.99 -7.71
CA THR A 118 -10.53 -33.20 -8.39
C THR A 118 -9.26 -32.97 -9.21
N ASN A 119 -9.03 -31.75 -9.69
CA ASN A 119 -7.86 -31.36 -10.47
C ASN A 119 -7.23 -30.13 -9.84
N ARG A 120 -6.33 -30.36 -8.88
CA ARG A 120 -5.73 -29.33 -8.03
C ARG A 120 -4.53 -28.62 -8.69
N LYS A 121 -4.61 -28.38 -10.00
CA LYS A 121 -3.59 -27.63 -10.73
C LYS A 121 -3.75 -26.13 -10.49
N PRO A 122 -2.67 -25.41 -10.13
CA PRO A 122 -2.68 -23.95 -10.13
C PRO A 122 -2.79 -23.42 -11.56
N GLY A 123 -3.19 -22.16 -11.72
CA GLY A 123 -3.22 -21.52 -13.03
C GLY A 123 -1.84 -21.53 -13.71
N TRP A 124 -0.77 -21.32 -12.94
CA TRP A 124 0.60 -21.52 -13.40
C TRP A 124 1.45 -22.14 -12.28
N SER A 125 2.34 -23.06 -12.62
CA SER A 125 3.12 -23.84 -11.64
C SER A 125 4.42 -23.17 -11.20
N GLY A 126 4.94 -22.24 -12.02
CA GLY A 126 6.23 -21.58 -11.80
C GLY A 126 7.42 -22.46 -12.15
N PHE A 127 7.18 -23.62 -12.78
CA PHE A 127 8.21 -24.51 -13.30
C PHE A 127 8.05 -24.69 -14.81
N CYS A 128 9.15 -24.59 -15.54
CA CYS A 128 9.24 -24.82 -16.97
C CYS A 128 10.39 -25.78 -17.28
N ASP A 129 10.21 -26.66 -18.25
CA ASP A 129 11.31 -27.44 -18.82
C ASP A 129 11.94 -26.62 -19.94
N ILE A 130 13.16 -26.12 -19.68
CA ILE A 130 13.88 -25.28 -20.62
C ILE A 130 15.08 -25.98 -21.27
N ASP A 131 15.59 -27.06 -20.68
CA ASP A 131 16.82 -27.70 -21.16
C ASP A 131 16.64 -28.30 -22.56
N ALA A 132 15.43 -28.81 -22.87
CA ALA A 132 15.08 -29.30 -24.20
C ALA A 132 14.61 -28.20 -25.17
N TYR A 133 14.27 -27.00 -24.68
CA TYR A 133 13.57 -25.95 -25.43
C TYR A 133 14.34 -24.61 -25.45
N ARG A 134 15.64 -24.64 -25.11
CA ARG A 134 16.47 -23.42 -25.08
C ARG A 134 16.60 -22.83 -26.50
N GLY A 135 16.16 -21.58 -26.65
CA GLY A 135 16.13 -20.89 -27.95
C GLY A 135 14.84 -21.10 -28.74
N ASP A 136 13.87 -21.85 -28.20
CA ASP A 136 12.51 -21.92 -28.71
C ASP A 136 11.64 -20.79 -28.12
N THR A 137 10.50 -20.54 -28.74
CA THR A 137 9.40 -19.72 -28.24
C THR A 137 8.41 -20.52 -27.42
N ILE A 138 8.34 -21.84 -27.64
CA ILE A 138 7.35 -22.72 -27.00
C ILE A 138 8.07 -23.62 -26.00
N PHE A 139 7.55 -23.68 -24.76
CA PHE A 139 8.06 -24.59 -23.75
C PHE A 139 6.94 -25.11 -22.84
N PRO A 140 7.08 -26.34 -22.31
CA PRO A 140 6.12 -26.89 -21.39
C PRO A 140 6.38 -26.40 -19.95
N THR A 141 5.28 -26.22 -19.23
CA THR A 141 5.17 -25.82 -17.82
C THR A 141 4.33 -26.86 -17.09
N PRO A 142 4.96 -28.00 -16.73
CA PRO A 142 4.24 -29.13 -16.14
C PRO A 142 3.43 -28.71 -14.92
N GLY A 143 2.18 -29.17 -14.85
CA GLY A 143 1.28 -28.89 -13.73
C GLY A 143 0.58 -27.52 -13.76
N SER A 144 0.80 -26.69 -14.77
CA SER A 144 0.02 -25.46 -14.99
C SER A 144 -1.36 -25.74 -15.61
N ASP A 145 -2.33 -24.86 -15.36
CA ASP A 145 -3.57 -24.75 -16.12
C ASP A 145 -3.69 -23.32 -16.68
N LEU A 146 -3.04 -23.08 -17.83
CA LEU A 146 -2.98 -21.75 -18.44
C LEU A 146 -4.33 -21.28 -18.96
N ASN A 147 -5.29 -22.20 -19.19
CA ASN A 147 -6.66 -21.81 -19.51
C ASN A 147 -7.36 -21.17 -18.31
N LEU A 148 -7.08 -21.64 -17.09
CA LEU A 148 -7.54 -21.00 -15.86
C LEU A 148 -6.89 -19.61 -15.71
N THR A 149 -5.57 -19.52 -15.89
CA THR A 149 -4.84 -18.23 -15.84
C THR A 149 -5.43 -17.22 -16.83
N LYS A 150 -5.67 -17.63 -18.09
CA LYS A 150 -6.35 -16.81 -19.10
C LYS A 150 -7.68 -16.25 -18.62
N LYS A 151 -8.53 -17.10 -18.02
CA LYS A 151 -9.84 -16.68 -17.51
C LYS A 151 -9.71 -15.70 -16.34
N ILE A 152 -8.78 -15.93 -15.43
CA ILE A 152 -8.56 -15.05 -14.27
C ILE A 152 -8.07 -13.68 -14.75
N ILE A 153 -7.04 -13.64 -15.58
CA ILE A 153 -6.50 -12.38 -16.13
C ILE A 153 -7.59 -11.64 -16.95
N ALA A 154 -8.39 -12.36 -17.74
CA ALA A 154 -9.50 -11.78 -18.48
C ALA A 154 -10.57 -11.16 -17.56
N ASN A 155 -10.92 -11.82 -16.45
CA ASN A 155 -11.85 -11.28 -15.45
C ASN A 155 -11.30 -10.05 -14.73
N LEU A 156 -9.98 -9.94 -14.61
CA LEU A 156 -9.29 -8.79 -14.00
C LEU A 156 -9.03 -7.65 -15.00
N GLY A 157 -9.43 -7.81 -16.27
CA GLY A 157 -9.37 -6.77 -17.30
C GLY A 157 -8.11 -6.77 -18.16
N GLY A 158 -7.31 -7.84 -18.13
CA GLY A 158 -6.13 -8.03 -18.97
C GLY A 158 -6.28 -9.18 -19.97
N THR A 159 -5.20 -9.50 -20.67
CA THR A 159 -5.07 -10.74 -21.45
C THR A 159 -3.76 -11.42 -21.12
N ILE A 160 -3.65 -12.75 -21.30
CA ILE A 160 -2.38 -13.45 -21.08
C ILE A 160 -1.26 -12.92 -21.99
N ALA A 161 -1.63 -12.34 -23.15
CA ALA A 161 -0.68 -11.71 -24.06
C ALA A 161 -0.05 -10.42 -23.51
N ASN A 162 -0.60 -9.86 -22.43
CA ASN A 162 0.00 -8.74 -21.70
C ASN A 162 0.93 -9.20 -20.59
N ALA A 163 1.05 -10.52 -20.37
CA ALA A 163 1.89 -11.06 -19.32
C ALA A 163 3.34 -11.20 -19.78
N ASN A 164 4.24 -10.97 -18.84
CA ASN A 164 5.65 -11.24 -18.99
C ASN A 164 6.08 -12.30 -17.98
N ILE A 165 7.08 -13.08 -18.38
CA ILE A 165 7.73 -14.07 -17.56
C ILE A 165 9.08 -13.55 -17.10
N PHE A 166 9.38 -13.82 -15.84
CA PHE A 166 10.62 -13.45 -15.18
C PHE A 166 11.31 -14.69 -14.64
N PHE A 167 12.61 -14.77 -14.86
CA PHE A 167 13.45 -15.83 -14.30
C PHE A 167 14.23 -15.32 -13.09
N PRO A 168 14.51 -16.16 -12.09
CA PRO A 168 15.35 -15.80 -10.96
C PRO A 168 16.70 -15.21 -11.41
N TYR A 169 17.16 -14.20 -10.68
CA TYR A 169 18.44 -13.52 -10.92
C TYR A 169 18.55 -12.80 -12.27
N SER A 170 17.43 -12.62 -12.99
CA SER A 170 17.33 -11.80 -14.19
C SER A 170 16.21 -10.79 -14.03
N THR A 171 16.44 -9.56 -14.49
CA THR A 171 15.42 -8.50 -14.59
C THR A 171 14.78 -8.44 -15.97
N ALA A 172 15.21 -9.31 -16.91
CA ALA A 172 14.66 -9.36 -18.25
C ALA A 172 13.22 -9.88 -18.23
N ALA A 173 12.33 -9.13 -18.86
CA ALA A 173 10.94 -9.51 -19.06
C ALA A 173 10.78 -10.26 -20.40
N TYR A 174 10.20 -11.46 -20.37
CA TYR A 174 9.91 -12.25 -21.56
C TYR A 174 8.41 -12.22 -21.85
N GLY A 175 8.00 -11.52 -22.92
CA GLY A 175 6.60 -11.41 -23.31
C GLY A 175 5.98 -12.76 -23.68
N VAL A 176 4.77 -13.00 -23.16
CA VAL A 176 3.97 -14.19 -23.45
C VAL A 176 3.05 -13.87 -24.63
N ALA A 177 3.13 -14.67 -25.69
CA ALA A 177 2.21 -14.58 -26.82
C ALA A 177 0.89 -15.31 -26.53
N ASP A 178 0.99 -16.54 -26.01
CA ASP A 178 -0.16 -17.34 -25.62
C ASP A 178 0.18 -18.41 -24.58
N GLY A 179 -0.86 -18.99 -23.94
CA GLY A 179 -0.69 -20.12 -23.02
C GLY A 179 -1.87 -21.10 -23.09
N VAL A 180 -1.62 -22.35 -23.44
CA VAL A 180 -2.67 -23.37 -23.58
C VAL A 180 -2.30 -24.59 -22.75
N ASP A 181 -3.21 -25.03 -21.90
CA ASP A 181 -3.01 -26.16 -20.98
C ASP A 181 -1.71 -25.99 -20.15
N GLU A 182 -0.69 -26.79 -20.44
CA GLU A 182 0.61 -26.76 -19.78
C GLU A 182 1.69 -26.08 -20.64
N THR A 183 1.36 -25.50 -21.80
CA THR A 183 2.36 -24.95 -22.73
C THR A 183 2.27 -23.43 -22.83
N ILE A 184 3.39 -22.76 -22.58
CA ILE A 184 3.54 -21.31 -22.80
C ILE A 184 4.23 -21.08 -24.14
N THR A 185 3.73 -20.09 -24.88
CA THR A 185 4.36 -19.54 -26.09
C THR A 185 4.77 -18.10 -25.81
N LEU A 186 6.03 -17.76 -26.08
CA LEU A 186 6.57 -16.42 -25.94
C LEU A 186 6.53 -15.65 -27.26
N ASP A 187 6.59 -14.32 -27.16
CA ASP A 187 6.73 -13.44 -28.32
C ASP A 187 8.09 -13.58 -29.00
N ASN A 188 9.13 -13.90 -28.22
CA ASN A 188 10.51 -13.99 -28.68
C ASN A 188 11.20 -15.22 -28.09
N ASN A 189 12.22 -15.71 -28.78
CA ASN A 189 13.02 -16.86 -28.33
C ASN A 189 13.63 -16.60 -26.95
N LEU A 190 13.66 -17.64 -26.12
CA LEU A 190 14.40 -17.67 -24.86
C LEU A 190 15.90 -17.51 -25.12
N SER A 191 16.34 -16.26 -25.17
CA SER A 191 17.72 -15.86 -25.38
C SER A 191 18.23 -15.19 -24.12
N GLY A 192 19.32 -15.72 -23.56
CA GLY A 192 19.84 -15.32 -22.25
C GLY A 192 20.84 -16.32 -21.68
N THR A 193 21.81 -15.82 -20.92
CA THR A 193 22.84 -16.62 -20.26
C THR A 193 22.37 -17.20 -18.93
N THR A 194 21.37 -16.59 -18.27
CA THR A 194 20.87 -16.95 -16.93
C THR A 194 19.37 -17.25 -16.97
N ILE A 195 18.99 -18.34 -17.64
CA ILE A 195 17.62 -18.85 -17.62
C ILE A 195 17.58 -20.14 -16.81
N TYR A 196 16.57 -20.28 -15.96
CA TYR A 196 16.39 -21.39 -15.03
C TYR A 196 15.01 -22.02 -15.24
N GLU A 197 14.80 -23.24 -14.74
CA GLU A 197 13.51 -23.93 -14.80
C GLU A 197 12.43 -23.32 -13.90
N ARG A 198 12.79 -22.34 -13.06
CA ARG A 198 11.82 -21.63 -12.22
C ARG A 198 11.49 -20.29 -12.87
N TYR A 199 10.21 -19.96 -12.92
CA TYR A 199 9.76 -18.69 -13.46
C TYR A 199 8.64 -18.07 -12.61
N LYS A 200 8.45 -16.77 -12.75
CA LYS A 200 7.28 -16.04 -12.25
C LYS A 200 6.54 -15.42 -13.42
N LEU A 201 5.22 -15.57 -13.43
CA LEU A 201 4.35 -14.89 -14.39
C LEU A 201 3.85 -13.60 -13.74
N ALA A 202 3.91 -12.48 -14.46
CA ALA A 202 3.33 -11.21 -14.06
C ALA A 202 2.56 -10.61 -15.23
N TRP A 203 1.33 -10.13 -14.98
CA TRP A 203 0.51 -9.48 -16.01
C TRP A 203 0.32 -7.97 -15.77
N SER A 204 0.70 -7.47 -14.59
CA SER A 204 0.60 -6.06 -14.22
C SER A 204 1.82 -5.60 -13.43
N SER A 205 2.27 -4.39 -13.73
CA SER A 205 3.13 -3.60 -12.85
C SER A 205 2.31 -2.69 -11.93
N TYR A 206 2.97 -2.17 -10.90
CA TYR A 206 2.42 -1.18 -9.97
C TYR A 206 3.41 -0.04 -9.80
N ALA A 207 2.89 1.17 -9.57
CA ALA A 207 3.71 2.31 -9.18
C ALA A 207 2.99 3.17 -8.14
N LEU A 208 3.75 3.80 -7.25
CA LEU A 208 3.27 4.76 -6.27
C LEU A 208 3.88 6.11 -6.56
N GLU A 209 3.06 7.15 -6.54
CA GLU A 209 3.46 8.53 -6.79
C GLU A 209 2.75 9.46 -5.80
N VAL A 210 3.43 10.52 -5.36
CA VAL A 210 2.77 11.66 -4.70
C VAL A 210 2.60 12.77 -5.70
N ASP A 211 1.34 13.10 -6.01
CA ASP A 211 0.99 14.12 -6.99
C ASP A 211 1.23 15.55 -6.47
N ALA A 212 0.98 16.53 -7.33
CA ALA A 212 1.10 17.95 -6.96
C ALA A 212 0.11 18.39 -5.87
N ASN A 213 -1.01 17.68 -5.68
CA ASN A 213 -2.01 17.95 -4.65
C ASN A 213 -1.66 17.31 -3.29
N SER A 214 -0.50 16.65 -3.18
CA SER A 214 -0.10 15.88 -2.01
C SER A 214 -0.96 14.64 -1.79
N ASP A 215 -1.51 14.05 -2.84
CA ASP A 215 -2.23 12.78 -2.81
C ASP A 215 -1.30 11.64 -3.25
N LEU A 216 -1.29 10.55 -2.48
CA LEU A 216 -0.60 9.32 -2.83
C LEU A 216 -1.48 8.51 -3.77
N ILE A 217 -1.00 8.35 -5.00
CA ILE A 217 -1.66 7.65 -6.09
C ILE A 217 -0.98 6.31 -6.31
N LEU A 218 -1.78 5.25 -6.46
CA LEU A 218 -1.39 3.95 -6.94
C LEU A 218 -1.77 3.81 -8.40
N HIS A 219 -0.76 3.63 -9.24
CA HIS A 219 -0.89 3.22 -10.63
C HIS A 219 -0.80 1.70 -10.73
N TYR A 220 -1.64 1.09 -11.56
CA TYR A 220 -1.75 -0.35 -11.75
C TYR A 220 -2.23 -0.68 -13.18
N ASN A 221 -2.18 -1.94 -13.59
CA ASN A 221 -2.61 -2.40 -14.91
C ASN A 221 -1.85 -1.72 -16.06
N PHE A 222 -0.52 -1.69 -15.96
CA PHE A 222 0.39 -1.34 -17.06
C PHE A 222 1.42 -2.46 -17.25
N THR A 223 2.12 -2.42 -18.38
CA THR A 223 2.99 -3.50 -18.84
C THR A 223 3.94 -3.98 -17.73
N PRO A 224 4.04 -5.30 -17.49
CA PRO A 224 4.92 -5.90 -16.49
C PRO A 224 6.39 -5.84 -16.93
N ASP A 225 6.95 -4.64 -17.02
CA ASP A 225 8.33 -4.36 -17.39
C ASP A 225 8.83 -3.12 -16.62
N ILE A 226 10.08 -3.17 -16.17
CA ILE A 226 10.76 -2.11 -15.43
C ILE A 226 10.89 -0.86 -16.31
N ASP A 227 11.19 -1.03 -17.59
CA ASP A 227 11.44 0.06 -18.53
C ASP A 227 10.15 0.61 -19.18
N SER A 228 9.00 0.00 -18.90
CA SER A 228 7.72 0.43 -19.46
C SER A 228 7.29 1.81 -18.97
N ALA A 229 6.49 2.49 -19.78
CA ALA A 229 5.80 3.71 -19.36
C ALA A 229 4.69 3.36 -18.35
N ILE A 230 4.51 4.22 -17.34
CA ILE A 230 3.44 4.08 -16.35
C ILE A 230 2.16 4.70 -16.95
N ASN A 231 1.46 3.95 -17.80
CA ASN A 231 0.29 4.41 -18.56
C ASN A 231 -1.01 3.65 -18.20
N GLY A 232 -1.04 3.06 -17.00
CA GLY A 232 -2.13 2.23 -16.52
C GLY A 232 -3.29 3.01 -15.88
N SER A 233 -4.14 2.27 -15.18
CA SER A 233 -5.19 2.82 -14.32
C SER A 233 -4.59 3.37 -13.03
N SER A 234 -5.22 4.38 -12.43
CA SER A 234 -4.77 4.99 -11.19
C SER A 234 -5.87 5.07 -10.14
N SER A 235 -5.48 5.09 -8.87
CA SER A 235 -6.39 5.23 -7.73
C SER A 235 -5.71 5.97 -6.58
N ILE A 236 -6.46 6.80 -5.87
CA ILE A 236 -5.91 7.54 -4.72
C ILE A 236 -5.96 6.64 -3.49
N LEU A 237 -4.80 6.40 -2.87
CA LEU A 237 -4.67 5.63 -1.63
C LEU A 237 -4.77 6.50 -0.39
N LEU A 238 -4.21 7.71 -0.44
CA LEU A 238 -4.13 8.57 0.73
C LEU A 238 -4.04 10.04 0.34
N HIS A 239 -4.94 10.86 0.87
CA HIS A 239 -4.87 12.30 0.71
C HIS A 239 -3.96 12.96 1.74
N ASN A 240 -3.44 14.16 1.42
CA ASN A 240 -2.71 15.05 2.33
C ASN A 240 -1.39 14.45 2.86
N VAL A 241 -0.62 13.82 1.99
CA VAL A 241 0.70 13.23 2.26
C VAL A 241 1.76 14.31 2.26
N THR A 242 2.43 14.50 3.40
CA THR A 242 3.53 15.47 3.52
C THR A 242 4.88 14.89 3.14
N ASN A 243 5.06 13.58 3.35
CA ASN A 243 6.34 12.92 3.11
C ASN A 243 6.10 11.47 2.71
N PHE A 244 6.65 11.08 1.56
CA PHE A 244 6.71 9.71 1.08
C PHE A 244 8.17 9.38 0.81
N ARG A 245 8.71 8.43 1.57
CA ARG A 245 10.09 7.97 1.44
C ARG A 245 10.11 6.47 1.40
N PHE A 246 10.99 5.94 0.56
CA PHE A 246 11.25 4.52 0.49
C PHE A 246 12.76 4.30 0.41
N MET A 247 13.22 3.20 0.99
CA MET A 247 14.62 2.79 0.97
C MET A 247 14.67 1.28 0.83
N GLY A 248 15.47 0.79 -0.11
CA GLY A 248 15.75 -0.64 -0.25
C GLY A 248 17.14 -0.98 0.26
N SER A 249 17.27 -2.13 0.92
CA SER A 249 18.56 -2.70 1.32
C SER A 249 18.45 -4.22 1.43
N GLU A 250 19.36 -4.94 0.78
CA GLU A 250 19.52 -6.40 0.86
C GLU A 250 18.21 -7.20 0.74
N GLY A 251 17.35 -6.82 -0.21
CA GLY A 251 16.07 -7.49 -0.45
C GLY A 251 14.92 -7.06 0.48
N THR A 252 15.13 -6.08 1.35
CA THR A 252 14.08 -5.45 2.15
C THR A 252 13.74 -4.07 1.62
N LEU A 253 12.47 -3.69 1.70
CA LEU A 253 11.98 -2.37 1.33
C LEU A 253 11.32 -1.71 2.53
N ARG A 254 11.86 -0.58 2.98
CA ARG A 254 11.26 0.25 4.02
C ARG A 254 10.50 1.40 3.38
N ILE A 255 9.24 1.57 3.76
CA ILE A 255 8.40 2.68 3.29
C ILE A 255 7.96 3.50 4.49
N LYS A 256 8.08 4.82 4.39
CA LYS A 256 7.62 5.81 5.36
C LYS A 256 6.63 6.76 4.71
N ILE A 257 5.45 6.89 5.32
CA ILE A 257 4.38 7.78 4.88
C ILE A 257 4.01 8.70 6.03
N CYS A 258 4.03 10.00 5.78
CA CYS A 258 3.56 11.03 6.70
C CYS A 258 2.34 11.72 6.10
N LYS A 259 1.30 11.87 6.93
CA LYS A 259 0.05 12.55 6.56
C LYS A 259 -0.22 13.69 7.52
N TRP A 260 -0.73 14.80 6.99
CA TRP A 260 -1.31 15.85 7.80
C TRP A 260 -2.84 15.74 7.92
N GLU A 261 -3.37 16.07 9.09
CA GLU A 261 -4.80 16.24 9.35
C GLU A 261 -5.03 17.62 9.99
N LYS A 262 -6.15 18.25 9.64
CA LYS A 262 -6.53 19.58 10.13
C LYS A 262 -7.19 19.46 11.50
N ILE A 263 -6.71 20.20 12.51
CA ILE A 263 -7.30 20.25 13.86
C ILE A 263 -8.21 21.48 13.99
N SER A 264 -7.74 22.64 13.51
CA SER A 264 -8.47 23.92 13.48
C SER A 264 -8.13 24.68 12.20
N GLU A 265 -8.66 25.89 12.01
CA GLU A 265 -8.36 26.71 10.83
C GLU A 265 -6.85 26.95 10.64
N ASP A 266 -6.12 27.12 11.75
CA ASP A 266 -4.70 27.52 11.75
C ASP A 266 -3.74 26.42 12.24
N ALA A 267 -4.24 25.28 12.73
CA ALA A 267 -3.40 24.20 13.27
C ALA A 267 -3.59 22.88 12.51
N ASN A 268 -2.46 22.32 12.07
CA ASN A 268 -2.35 20.99 11.50
C ASN A 268 -1.51 20.08 12.42
N ILE A 269 -1.75 18.78 12.32
CA ILE A 269 -0.90 17.76 12.92
C ILE A 269 -0.45 16.80 11.85
N THR A 270 0.80 16.37 11.93
CA THR A 270 1.37 15.37 11.03
C THR A 270 1.63 14.09 11.79
N ALA A 271 1.14 12.97 11.27
CA ALA A 271 1.45 11.64 11.78
C ALA A 271 2.20 10.84 10.72
N CYS A 272 3.25 10.14 11.15
CA CYS A 272 4.06 9.29 10.28
C CYS A 272 3.94 7.83 10.71
N LYS A 273 3.90 6.94 9.73
CA LYS A 273 4.08 5.50 9.93
C LYS A 273 5.11 4.98 8.95
N GLU A 274 5.77 3.91 9.37
CA GLU A 274 6.75 3.20 8.57
C GLU A 274 6.50 1.70 8.65
N LYS A 275 6.86 0.99 7.58
CA LYS A 275 6.77 -0.46 7.50
C LYS A 275 7.94 -0.99 6.68
N VAL A 276 8.50 -2.11 7.12
CA VAL A 276 9.49 -2.88 6.36
C VAL A 276 8.77 -4.06 5.71
N ILE A 277 9.03 -4.26 4.42
CA ILE A 277 8.52 -5.36 3.61
C ILE A 277 9.72 -6.22 3.17
N PHE A 278 9.51 -7.53 3.17
CA PHE A 278 10.47 -8.56 2.75
C PHE A 278 9.97 -9.24 1.48
#